data_AF-A0A952Z487-F1
#
_entry.id   AF-A0A952Z487-F1
#
_cell.length_a   1.000
_cell.length_b   1.000
_cell.length_c   1.000
_cell.angle_alpha   90.00
_cell.angle_beta   90.00
_cell.angle_gamma   90.00
#
_symmetry.space_group_name_H-M   'P 1'
#
loop_
_entity.id
_entity.type
_entity.pdbx_description
1 polymer ?
#
loop_
_entity_poly.entity_id
_entity_poly.type
_entity_poly.pdbx_seq_one_letter_code
_entity_poly.pdbx_strand_id
1 'polypeptide(L)'
;MNFRIADTFTTSLARLTGDEQKAAKTTAFDLQLDPTGKGMSFHKLDRAKDPNFWSVRVSRDIRLIVHKTSGSLLLCYVDHHDKAYQWAERRKLAVHPATGAAQLVEIRERVEEIVVPKVVEDSTTATQKKPELFAKYDDAQLLAYGVPQEWLVDVKAADEDSLLELADHLPGEAAEALLELATGGTPVLPAVADQGSDPFLHPDAQRRFRVMSDMDELARALEYP
;
A
#
# COMPACT_ATOMS: atom_id res chain seq x y z
N MET A 1 17.16 10.95 11.69
CA MET A 1 15.97 10.87 10.81
C MET A 1 16.00 9.50 10.17
N ASN A 2 14.91 8.74 10.26
CA ASN A 2 14.86 7.37 9.76
C ASN A 2 14.53 7.40 8.27
N PHE A 3 15.45 6.91 7.43
CA PHE A 3 15.22 6.75 6.00
C PHE A 3 14.75 5.32 5.73
N ARG A 4 13.64 5.17 5.01
CA ARG A 4 13.05 3.86 4.70
C ARG A 4 12.68 3.77 3.24
N ILE A 5 12.63 2.55 2.73
CA ILE A 5 12.04 2.24 1.43
C ILE A 5 10.89 1.25 1.61
N ALA A 6 9.83 1.45 0.84
CA ALA A 6 8.74 0.49 0.70
C ALA A 6 9.05 -0.52 -0.43
N ASP A 7 8.54 -1.73 -0.30
CA ASP A 7 8.47 -2.74 -1.36
C ASP A 7 7.74 -2.24 -2.62
N THR A 8 6.68 -1.45 -2.44
CA THR A 8 5.95 -0.79 -3.53
C THR A 8 6.83 0.17 -4.30
N PHE A 9 7.79 0.82 -3.65
CA PHE A 9 8.80 1.63 -4.33
C PHE A 9 9.73 0.76 -5.17
N THR A 10 10.29 -0.33 -4.64
CA THR A 10 11.20 -1.20 -5.42
C THR A 10 10.49 -1.85 -6.61
N THR A 11 9.27 -2.34 -6.39
CA THR A 11 8.43 -2.95 -7.42
C THR A 11 8.07 -1.93 -8.51
N SER A 12 7.75 -0.69 -8.14
CA SER A 12 7.46 0.38 -9.11
C SER A 12 8.69 0.83 -9.89
N LEU A 13 9.83 0.92 -9.22
CA LEU A 13 11.12 1.22 -9.83
C LEU A 13 11.48 0.21 -10.93
N ALA A 14 11.29 -1.09 -10.65
CA ALA A 14 11.58 -2.16 -11.62
C ALA A 14 10.76 -2.07 -12.92
N ARG A 15 9.61 -1.40 -12.91
CA ARG A 15 8.77 -1.19 -14.11
C ARG A 15 9.22 -0.04 -15.01
N LEU A 16 10.09 0.83 -14.53
CA LEU A 16 10.57 1.99 -15.28
C LEU A 16 11.69 1.61 -16.26
N THR A 17 11.94 2.48 -17.24
CA THR A 17 13.09 2.32 -18.15
C THR A 17 14.42 2.46 -17.42
N GLY A 18 15.51 1.96 -18.01
CA GLY A 18 16.84 2.01 -17.35
C GLY A 18 17.29 3.44 -16.99
N ASP A 19 17.00 4.43 -17.83
CA ASP A 19 17.35 5.83 -17.58
C ASP A 19 16.50 6.43 -16.45
N GLU A 20 15.20 6.12 -16.42
CA GLU A 20 14.29 6.57 -15.36
C GLU A 20 14.65 5.92 -14.02
N GLN A 21 14.99 4.63 -14.04
CA GLN A 21 15.50 3.93 -12.85
C GLN A 21 16.76 4.62 -12.33
N LYS A 22 17.73 4.91 -13.20
CA LYS A 22 18.97 5.59 -12.81
C LYS A 22 18.68 6.95 -12.17
N ALA A 23 17.80 7.75 -12.78
CA ALA A 23 17.43 9.05 -12.23
C ALA A 23 16.72 8.93 -10.86
N ALA A 24 15.81 7.96 -10.71
CA ALA A 24 15.12 7.71 -9.45
C ALA A 24 16.08 7.23 -8.35
N LYS A 25 17.02 6.35 -8.68
CA LYS A 25 18.06 5.88 -7.74
C LYS A 25 18.96 7.04 -7.28
N THR A 26 19.44 7.88 -8.21
CA THR A 26 20.20 9.09 -7.85
C THR A 26 19.41 9.99 -6.92
N THR A 27 18.13 10.24 -7.23
CA THR A 27 17.25 11.06 -6.37
C THR A 27 17.09 10.44 -4.98
N ALA A 28 16.98 9.11 -4.87
CA ALA A 28 16.91 8.41 -3.58
C ALA A 28 18.19 8.61 -2.75
N PHE A 29 19.37 8.51 -3.36
CA PHE A 29 20.65 8.79 -2.68
C PHE A 29 20.74 10.24 -2.21
N ASP A 30 20.37 11.19 -3.06
CA ASP A 30 20.39 12.60 -2.71
C ASP A 30 19.44 12.90 -1.54
N LEU A 31 18.28 12.24 -1.49
CA LEU A 31 17.33 12.35 -0.36
C LEU A 31 17.83 11.69 0.93
N GLN A 32 18.67 10.65 0.85
CA GLN A 32 19.30 10.07 2.03
C GLN A 32 20.35 11.02 2.62
N LEU A 33 21.08 11.74 1.75
CA LEU A 33 22.06 12.76 2.13
C LEU A 33 21.41 14.05 2.65
N ASP A 34 20.39 14.57 1.96
CA ASP A 34 19.59 15.73 2.38
C ASP A 34 18.08 15.42 2.31
N PRO A 35 17.51 14.90 3.41
CA PRO A 35 16.10 14.58 3.49
C PRO A 35 15.15 15.79 3.46
N THR A 36 15.69 17.02 3.48
CA THR A 36 14.87 18.22 3.33
C THR A 36 14.42 18.43 1.89
N GLY A 37 15.14 17.85 0.91
CA GLY A 37 14.80 17.90 -0.51
C GLY A 37 15.01 19.27 -1.15
N LYS A 38 15.91 20.10 -0.61
CA LYS A 38 16.21 21.43 -1.14
C LYS A 38 16.55 21.34 -2.63
N GLY A 39 15.77 22.04 -3.47
CA GLY A 39 15.96 22.09 -4.93
C GLY A 39 15.19 21.04 -5.74
N MET A 40 14.57 20.02 -5.13
CA MET A 40 13.92 18.90 -5.86
C MET A 40 12.43 19.09 -6.15
N SER A 41 11.93 20.33 -6.15
CA SER A 41 10.48 20.63 -6.26
C SER A 41 9.64 19.80 -5.27
N PHE A 42 10.15 19.68 -4.05
CA PHE A 42 9.57 18.91 -2.97
C PHE A 42 8.28 19.58 -2.50
N HIS A 43 7.12 18.99 -2.75
CA HIS A 43 5.83 19.60 -2.40
C HIS A 43 4.84 18.59 -1.86
N LYS A 44 3.95 19.08 -1.00
CA LYS A 44 2.90 18.27 -0.37
C LYS A 44 1.80 17.96 -1.40
N LEU A 45 1.22 16.77 -1.30
CA LEU A 45 0.09 16.37 -2.14
C LEU A 45 -1.22 16.79 -1.47
N ASP A 46 -1.87 17.82 -2.01
CA ASP A 46 -3.09 18.37 -1.40
C ASP A 46 -4.32 17.46 -1.54
N ARG A 47 -4.33 16.59 -2.56
CA ARG A 47 -5.43 15.65 -2.83
C ARG A 47 -5.24 14.28 -2.18
N ALA A 48 -4.06 14.00 -1.62
CA ALA A 48 -3.82 12.77 -0.91
C ALA A 48 -4.66 12.70 0.37
N LYS A 49 -5.28 11.55 0.63
CA LYS A 49 -6.00 11.33 1.90
C LYS A 49 -5.02 11.33 3.09
N ASP A 50 -3.77 10.93 2.84
CA ASP A 50 -2.68 11.02 3.81
C ASP A 50 -2.00 12.40 3.77
N PRO A 51 -2.08 13.21 4.85
CA PRO A 51 -1.50 14.55 4.88
C PRO A 51 0.03 14.57 4.91
N ASN A 52 0.68 13.42 5.08
CA ASN A 52 2.13 13.27 5.11
C ASN A 52 2.69 12.75 3.79
N PHE A 53 1.88 12.62 2.74
CA PHE A 53 2.39 12.34 1.40
C PHE A 53 2.88 13.60 0.69
N TRP A 54 4.07 13.46 0.12
CA TRP A 54 4.77 14.48 -0.64
C TRP A 54 5.26 13.88 -1.95
N SER A 55 5.45 14.74 -2.94
CA SER A 55 5.95 14.42 -4.25
C SER A 55 7.30 15.09 -4.46
N VAL A 56 8.26 14.30 -4.93
CA VAL A 56 9.61 14.73 -5.30
C VAL A 56 9.77 14.56 -6.79
N ARG A 57 10.26 15.60 -7.46
CA ARG A 57 10.48 15.58 -8.89
C ARG A 57 11.79 14.88 -9.19
N VAL A 58 11.72 13.73 -9.85
CA VAL A 58 12.89 12.99 -10.35
C VAL A 58 13.31 13.49 -11.73
N SER A 59 12.33 13.68 -12.62
CA SER A 59 12.55 14.20 -13.98
C SER A 59 11.38 15.08 -14.41
N ARG A 60 11.23 15.40 -15.71
CA ARG A 60 10.04 16.09 -16.19
C ARG A 60 8.78 15.26 -15.92
N ASP A 61 8.83 13.97 -16.20
CA ASP A 61 7.65 13.09 -16.15
C ASP A 61 7.67 12.11 -14.97
N ILE A 62 8.82 11.86 -14.34
CA ILE A 62 8.87 10.94 -13.20
C ILE A 62 8.69 11.67 -11.87
N ARG A 63 7.91 11.05 -10.98
CA ARG A 63 7.64 11.52 -9.62
C ARG A 63 7.89 10.39 -8.63
N LEU A 64 8.57 10.74 -7.55
CA LEU A 64 8.80 9.91 -6.39
C LEU A 64 7.85 10.36 -5.27
N ILE A 65 6.95 9.47 -4.87
CA ILE A 65 6.04 9.68 -3.74
C ILE A 65 6.75 9.25 -2.46
N VAL A 66 6.74 10.14 -1.47
CA VAL A 66 7.35 9.91 -0.16
C VAL A 66 6.36 10.21 0.96
N HIS A 67 6.43 9.43 2.04
CA HIS A 67 5.79 9.77 3.30
C HIS A 67 6.80 10.44 4.23
N LYS A 68 6.53 11.69 4.62
CA LYS A 68 7.45 12.53 5.39
C LYS A 68 6.83 13.01 6.68
N THR A 69 7.54 12.75 7.78
CA THR A 69 7.27 13.33 9.11
C THR A 69 8.55 14.00 9.64
N SER A 70 8.50 14.60 10.83
CA SER A 70 9.66 15.24 11.45
C SER A 70 10.83 14.27 11.69
N GLY A 71 10.55 12.98 11.90
CA GLY A 71 11.55 11.97 12.24
C GLY A 71 11.77 10.90 11.16
N SER A 72 10.98 10.88 10.08
CA SER A 72 10.97 9.79 9.10
C SER A 72 10.80 10.30 7.68
N LEU A 73 11.55 9.72 6.74
CA LEU A 73 11.31 9.81 5.31
C LEU A 73 11.23 8.40 4.74
N LEU A 74 10.07 8.05 4.20
CA LEU A 74 9.82 6.76 3.58
C LEU A 74 9.61 6.97 2.07
N LEU A 75 10.41 6.31 1.25
CA LEU A 75 10.17 6.23 -0.20
C LEU A 75 9.05 5.23 -0.45
N CYS A 76 7.92 5.70 -0.97
CA CYS A 76 6.70 4.90 -1.10
C CYS A 76 6.49 4.36 -2.51
N TYR A 77 6.66 5.19 -3.55
CA TYR A 77 6.31 4.80 -4.92
C TYR A 77 7.01 5.68 -5.94
N VAL A 78 7.33 5.16 -7.13
CA VAL A 78 7.88 5.95 -8.23
C VAL A 78 7.21 5.60 -9.56
N ASP A 79 6.74 6.60 -10.29
CA ASP A 79 6.12 6.41 -11.60
C ASP A 79 6.06 7.73 -12.38
N HIS A 80 5.47 7.65 -13.57
CA HIS A 80 5.06 8.79 -14.37
C HIS A 80 4.06 9.65 -13.59
N HIS A 81 4.07 10.95 -13.89
CA HIS A 81 3.43 11.99 -13.10
C HIS A 81 2.02 11.64 -12.64
N ASP A 82 1.12 11.39 -13.58
CA ASP A 82 -0.29 11.20 -13.29
C ASP A 82 -0.54 9.90 -12.51
N LYS A 83 0.19 8.83 -12.84
CA LYS A 83 0.10 7.54 -12.16
C LYS A 83 0.59 7.63 -10.71
N ALA A 84 1.69 8.35 -10.49
CA ALA A 84 2.24 8.55 -9.14
C ALA A 84 1.25 9.32 -8.26
N TYR A 85 0.57 10.33 -8.80
CA TYR A 85 -0.42 11.12 -8.05
C TYR A 85 -1.67 10.30 -7.77
N GLN A 86 -2.21 9.59 -8.78
CA GLN A 86 -3.36 8.70 -8.60
C GLN A 86 -3.08 7.62 -7.55
N TRP A 87 -1.87 7.06 -7.55
CA TRP A 87 -1.44 6.09 -6.56
C TRP A 87 -1.48 6.68 -5.14
N ALA A 88 -0.91 7.88 -4.96
CA ALA A 88 -0.85 8.55 -3.66
C ALA A 88 -2.23 9.04 -3.17
N GLU A 89 -3.09 9.50 -4.09
CA GLU A 89 -4.44 9.99 -3.77
C GLU A 89 -5.34 8.90 -3.16
N ARG A 90 -5.10 7.64 -3.51
CA ARG A 90 -5.89 6.49 -3.08
C ARG A 90 -5.24 5.70 -1.96
N ARG A 91 -4.18 6.18 -1.32
CA ARG A 91 -3.45 5.42 -0.31
C ARG A 91 -3.20 6.25 0.94
N LYS A 92 -2.97 5.55 2.06
CA LYS A 92 -2.43 6.14 3.28
C LYS A 92 -1.48 5.18 3.97
N LEU A 93 -0.51 5.72 4.69
CA LEU A 93 0.26 4.95 5.64
C LEU A 93 -0.52 4.90 6.97
N ALA A 94 -0.92 3.71 7.40
CA ALA A 94 -1.69 3.49 8.61
C ALA A 94 -1.02 2.44 9.51
N VAL A 95 -1.34 2.49 10.79
CA VAL A 95 -1.03 1.43 11.75
C VAL A 95 -2.24 0.53 11.85
N HIS A 96 -2.07 -0.76 11.59
CA HIS A 96 -3.16 -1.70 11.63
C HIS A 96 -3.70 -1.83 13.08
N PRO A 97 -5.02 -1.72 13.31
CA PRO A 97 -5.57 -1.63 14.66
C PRO A 97 -5.44 -2.92 15.48
N ALA A 98 -5.50 -4.10 14.85
CA ALA A 98 -5.37 -5.38 15.55
C ALA A 98 -3.91 -5.85 15.74
N THR A 99 -3.09 -5.81 14.68
CA THR A 99 -1.69 -6.29 14.71
C THR A 99 -0.68 -5.23 15.15
N GLY A 100 -0.99 -3.94 15.00
CA GLY A 100 -0.03 -2.85 15.24
C GLY A 100 1.02 -2.66 14.15
N ALA A 101 0.93 -3.39 13.04
CA ALA A 101 1.87 -3.27 11.93
C ALA A 101 1.65 -1.98 11.13
N ALA A 102 2.73 -1.31 10.69
CA ALA A 102 2.62 -0.29 9.65
C ALA A 102 2.15 -0.91 8.32
N GLN A 103 1.28 -0.22 7.59
CA GLN A 103 0.73 -0.67 6.31
C GLN A 103 0.50 0.51 5.35
N LEU A 104 0.82 0.34 4.07
CA LEU A 104 0.29 1.20 3.01
C LEU A 104 -1.07 0.63 2.59
N VAL A 105 -2.14 1.31 2.98
CA VAL A 105 -3.52 0.86 2.77
C VAL A 105 -4.11 1.62 1.58
N GLU A 106 -4.64 0.90 0.60
CA GLU A 106 -5.46 1.47 -0.45
C GLU A 106 -6.85 1.82 0.09
N ILE A 107 -7.26 3.05 -0.13
CA ILE A 107 -8.57 3.59 0.24
C ILE A 107 -9.43 3.55 -1.01
N ARG A 108 -10.44 2.68 -1.02
CA ARG A 108 -11.50 2.77 -2.02
C ARG A 108 -12.35 3.98 -1.69
N GLU A 109 -12.45 4.92 -2.62
CA GLU A 109 -13.57 5.86 -2.57
C GLU A 109 -14.82 5.03 -2.77
N ARG A 110 -15.64 4.89 -1.72
CA ARG A 110 -16.96 4.30 -1.82
C ARG A 110 -17.71 5.13 -2.86
N VAL A 111 -17.82 4.61 -4.08
CA VAL A 111 -18.86 5.05 -5.00
C VAL A 111 -20.13 4.56 -4.33
N GLU A 112 -20.73 5.42 -3.50
CA GLU A 112 -22.13 5.28 -3.20
C GLU A 112 -22.81 5.41 -4.55
N GLU A 113 -23.07 4.26 -5.16
CA GLU A 113 -23.93 4.16 -6.32
C GLU A 113 -25.26 4.75 -5.83
N ILE A 114 -25.49 6.02 -6.17
CA ILE A 114 -26.77 6.67 -5.95
C ILE A 114 -27.74 5.77 -6.70
N VAL A 115 -28.46 4.94 -5.95
CA VAL A 115 -29.46 4.03 -6.49
C VAL A 115 -30.58 4.93 -7.00
N VAL A 116 -30.44 5.44 -8.21
CA VAL A 116 -31.53 6.06 -8.93
C VAL A 116 -32.48 4.91 -9.22
N PRO A 117 -33.68 4.84 -8.62
CA PRO A 117 -34.59 3.74 -8.87
C PRO A 117 -35.15 3.95 -10.28
N LYS A 118 -34.45 3.41 -11.28
CA LYS A 118 -34.97 3.30 -12.63
C LYS A 118 -35.79 2.02 -12.64
N VAL A 119 -37.11 2.19 -12.51
CA VAL A 119 -38.10 1.17 -12.84
C VAL A 119 -37.88 0.83 -14.32
N VAL A 120 -37.24 -0.31 -14.59
CA VAL A 120 -37.14 -0.88 -15.93
C VAL A 120 -37.40 -2.38 -15.80
N GLU A 121 -38.37 -2.79 -16.59
CA GLU A 121 -38.97 -4.12 -16.70
C GLU A 121 -37.96 -5.20 -17.11
N ASP A 122 -38.17 -6.40 -16.56
CA ASP A 122 -37.71 -7.72 -17.02
C ASP A 122 -36.52 -7.76 -17.97
N SER A 123 -35.33 -7.79 -17.38
CA SER A 123 -34.18 -8.53 -17.91
C SER A 123 -33.22 -8.87 -16.76
N THR A 124 -33.69 -9.72 -15.83
CA THR A 124 -32.81 -10.38 -14.87
C THR A 124 -31.94 -11.39 -15.61
N THR A 125 -30.81 -10.93 -16.15
CA THR A 125 -29.62 -11.78 -16.16
C THR A 125 -29.21 -11.93 -14.71
N ALA A 126 -29.82 -12.89 -14.02
CA ALA A 126 -29.39 -13.28 -12.69
C ALA A 126 -27.97 -13.83 -12.82
N THR A 127 -26.96 -12.98 -12.58
CA THR A 127 -25.66 -13.45 -12.14
C THR A 127 -25.94 -14.31 -10.91
N GLN A 128 -25.81 -15.63 -11.05
CA GLN A 128 -25.90 -16.54 -9.92
C GLN A 128 -24.87 -16.05 -8.90
N LYS A 129 -25.33 -15.51 -7.78
CA LYS A 129 -24.46 -14.98 -6.72
C LYS A 129 -23.62 -16.16 -6.24
N LYS A 130 -22.34 -16.18 -6.62
CA LYS A 130 -21.39 -17.22 -6.21
C LYS A 130 -21.28 -17.21 -4.68
N PRO A 131 -20.95 -18.36 -4.07
CA PRO A 131 -20.80 -18.41 -2.62
C PRO A 131 -19.68 -17.47 -2.16
N GLU A 132 -20.02 -16.60 -1.21
CA GLU A 132 -19.09 -15.67 -0.57
C GLU A 132 -18.07 -16.48 0.26
N LEU A 133 -16.78 -16.33 -0.04
CA LEU A 133 -15.71 -17.18 0.51
C LEU A 133 -15.51 -16.97 2.01
N PHE A 134 -15.76 -15.74 2.49
CA PHE A 134 -15.42 -15.31 3.84
C PHE A 134 -16.63 -15.00 4.72
N ALA A 135 -17.85 -15.28 4.26
CA ALA A 135 -19.08 -14.98 5.00
C ALA A 135 -19.16 -15.64 6.40
N LYS A 136 -18.43 -16.74 6.60
CA LYS A 136 -18.33 -17.45 7.90
C LYS A 136 -17.40 -16.79 8.92
N TYR A 137 -16.55 -15.86 8.50
CA TYR A 137 -15.61 -15.16 9.39
C TYR A 137 -16.20 -13.81 9.81
N ASP A 138 -16.04 -13.48 11.09
CA ASP A 138 -16.40 -12.16 11.58
C ASP A 138 -15.31 -11.11 11.26
N ASP A 139 -15.66 -9.84 11.41
CA ASP A 139 -14.75 -8.73 11.12
C ASP A 139 -13.50 -8.76 12.02
N ALA A 140 -13.63 -9.23 13.26
CA ALA A 140 -12.53 -9.29 14.21
C ALA A 140 -11.50 -10.37 13.81
N GLN A 141 -11.96 -11.50 13.29
CA GLN A 141 -11.11 -12.57 12.75
C GLN A 141 -10.35 -12.08 11.50
N LEU A 142 -11.04 -11.42 10.57
CA LEU A 142 -10.39 -10.88 9.37
C LEU A 142 -9.37 -9.79 9.71
N LEU A 143 -9.71 -8.88 10.64
CA LEU A 143 -8.75 -7.91 11.18
C LEU A 143 -7.55 -8.59 11.86
N ALA A 144 -7.77 -9.69 12.60
CA ALA A 144 -6.69 -10.42 13.24
C ALA A 144 -5.69 -11.01 12.23
N TYR A 145 -6.14 -11.34 11.02
CA TYR A 145 -5.29 -11.74 9.89
C TYR A 145 -4.60 -10.56 9.16
N GLY A 146 -4.75 -9.32 9.65
CA GLY A 146 -4.10 -8.14 9.10
C GLY A 146 -4.85 -7.47 7.93
N VAL A 147 -6.08 -7.90 7.65
CA VAL A 147 -6.95 -7.27 6.65
C VAL A 147 -7.26 -5.83 7.09
N PRO A 148 -6.95 -4.80 6.29
CA PRO A 148 -7.29 -3.42 6.64
C PRO A 148 -8.80 -3.23 6.79
N GLN A 149 -9.20 -2.37 7.74
CA GLN A 149 -10.60 -2.10 8.02
C GLN A 149 -11.37 -1.60 6.78
N GLU A 150 -10.70 -0.84 5.92
CA GLU A 150 -11.22 -0.31 4.66
C GLU A 150 -11.67 -1.39 3.67
N TRP A 151 -11.11 -2.60 3.80
CA TRP A 151 -11.36 -3.71 2.87
C TRP A 151 -12.28 -4.80 3.42
N LEU A 152 -12.72 -4.71 4.68
CA LEU A 152 -13.56 -5.75 5.29
C LEU A 152 -14.86 -5.99 4.52
N VAL A 153 -15.50 -4.93 4.01
CA VAL A 153 -16.75 -5.05 3.25
C VAL A 153 -16.52 -5.82 1.95
N ASP A 154 -15.50 -5.45 1.19
CA ASP A 154 -15.14 -6.10 -0.07
C ASP A 154 -14.69 -7.55 0.16
N VAL A 155 -13.88 -7.80 1.20
CA VAL A 155 -13.44 -9.15 1.57
C VAL A 155 -14.63 -10.04 1.89
N LYS A 156 -15.61 -9.57 2.66
CA LYS A 156 -16.79 -10.39 2.98
C LYS A 156 -17.69 -10.66 1.78
N ALA A 157 -17.69 -9.76 0.80
CA ALA A 157 -18.42 -9.92 -0.46
C ALA A 157 -17.65 -10.74 -1.51
N ALA A 158 -16.38 -11.06 -1.27
CA ALA A 158 -15.52 -11.73 -2.24
C ALA A 158 -15.95 -13.18 -2.50
N ASP A 159 -15.86 -13.55 -3.77
CA ASP A 159 -16.10 -14.89 -4.30
C ASP A 159 -14.83 -15.43 -4.99
N GLU A 160 -14.92 -16.63 -5.58
CA GLU A 160 -13.80 -17.27 -6.28
C GLU A 160 -13.25 -16.46 -7.46
N ASP A 161 -14.08 -15.64 -8.11
CA ASP A 161 -13.66 -14.86 -9.27
C ASP A 161 -12.96 -13.56 -8.87
N SER A 162 -13.40 -12.96 -7.77
CA SER A 162 -12.93 -11.65 -7.30
C SER A 162 -11.74 -11.72 -6.33
N LEU A 163 -11.46 -12.88 -5.73
CA LEU A 163 -10.42 -13.03 -4.70
C LEU A 163 -9.02 -12.59 -5.17
N LEU A 164 -8.60 -13.00 -6.37
CA LEU A 164 -7.25 -12.68 -6.86
C LEU A 164 -7.08 -11.18 -7.13
N GLU A 165 -8.09 -10.55 -7.71
CA GLU A 165 -8.09 -9.09 -7.91
C GLU A 165 -8.07 -8.36 -6.56
N LEU A 166 -8.87 -8.83 -5.59
CA LEU A 166 -8.89 -8.25 -4.25
C LEU A 166 -7.53 -8.37 -3.56
N ALA A 167 -6.84 -9.51 -3.71
CA ALA A 167 -5.53 -9.76 -3.11
C ALA A 167 -4.47 -8.75 -3.57
N ASP A 168 -4.52 -8.29 -4.82
CA ASP A 168 -3.58 -7.28 -5.36
C ASP A 168 -3.69 -5.90 -4.68
N HIS A 169 -4.79 -5.65 -3.96
CA HIS A 169 -5.03 -4.40 -3.25
C HIS A 169 -4.71 -4.45 -1.75
N LEU A 170 -4.44 -5.64 -1.21
CA LEU A 170 -4.21 -5.85 0.21
C LEU A 170 -2.72 -5.85 0.56
N PRO A 171 -2.37 -5.56 1.83
CA PRO A 171 -1.09 -5.96 2.39
C PRO A 171 -0.81 -7.45 2.15
N GLY A 172 0.42 -7.79 1.79
CA GLY A 172 0.79 -9.16 1.39
C GLY A 172 0.45 -10.23 2.45
N GLU A 173 0.62 -9.92 3.73
CA GLU A 173 0.24 -10.81 4.83
C GLU A 173 -1.27 -11.13 4.86
N ALA A 174 -2.10 -10.13 4.57
CA ALA A 174 -3.54 -10.28 4.55
C ALA A 174 -3.99 -11.03 3.28
N ALA A 175 -3.38 -10.73 2.14
CA ALA A 175 -3.62 -11.43 0.88
C ALA A 175 -3.29 -12.93 1.02
N GLU A 176 -2.10 -13.26 1.56
CA GLU A 176 -1.67 -14.64 1.83
C GLU A 176 -2.65 -15.36 2.75
N ALA A 177 -3.06 -14.73 3.85
CA ALA A 177 -4.02 -15.30 4.79
C ALA A 177 -5.39 -15.57 4.14
N LEU A 178 -5.92 -14.64 3.34
CA LEU A 178 -7.19 -14.82 2.65
C LEU A 178 -7.14 -15.95 1.61
N LEU A 179 -6.03 -16.07 0.87
CA LEU A 179 -5.81 -17.17 -0.09
C LEU A 179 -5.76 -18.53 0.62
N GLU A 180 -5.10 -18.61 1.77
CA GLU A 180 -5.07 -19.85 2.57
C GLU A 180 -6.46 -20.20 3.12
N LEU A 181 -7.19 -19.22 3.66
CA LEU A 181 -8.56 -19.42 4.15
C LEU A 181 -9.51 -19.88 3.03
N ALA A 182 -9.37 -19.32 1.82
CA ALA A 182 -10.19 -19.67 0.66
C ALA A 182 -9.94 -21.11 0.17
N THR A 183 -8.72 -21.62 0.35
CA THR A 183 -8.36 -23.02 0.02
C THR A 183 -8.66 -24.01 1.14
N GLY A 184 -9.26 -23.55 2.24
CA GLY A 184 -9.65 -24.37 3.39
C GLY A 184 -8.56 -24.56 4.44
N GLY A 185 -7.43 -23.86 4.31
CA GLY A 185 -6.36 -23.82 5.31
C GLY A 185 -6.71 -22.96 6.52
N THR A 186 -5.76 -22.84 7.45
CA THR A 186 -5.89 -22.01 8.65
C THR A 186 -4.57 -21.27 8.85
N PRO A 187 -4.47 -20.03 8.32
CA PRO A 187 -3.24 -19.27 8.39
C PRO A 187 -2.85 -19.00 9.83
N VAL A 188 -1.54 -18.90 10.05
CA VAL A 188 -0.99 -18.50 11.33
C VAL A 188 -1.36 -17.04 11.58
N LEU A 189 -1.89 -16.76 12.77
CA LEU A 189 -2.18 -15.38 13.14
C LEU A 189 -0.88 -14.55 13.18
N PRO A 190 -0.88 -13.34 12.59
CA PRO A 190 0.19 -12.37 12.76
C PRO A 190 0.55 -12.14 14.23
N ALA A 191 1.80 -11.73 14.46
CA ALA A 191 2.16 -11.18 15.76
C ALA A 191 1.28 -9.96 16.09
N VAL A 192 1.07 -9.71 17.38
CA VAL A 192 0.42 -8.49 17.85
C VAL A 192 1.49 -7.65 18.52
N ALA A 193 1.70 -6.44 18.01
CA ALA A 193 2.68 -5.50 18.56
C ALA A 193 2.25 -5.02 19.95
N ASP A 194 3.23 -4.87 20.85
CA ASP A 194 2.98 -4.27 22.17
C ASP A 194 2.50 -2.81 22.04
N GLN A 195 1.67 -2.36 22.97
CA GLN A 195 1.18 -0.97 22.97
C GLN A 195 2.36 0.03 23.05
N GLY A 196 2.40 0.96 22.09
CA GLY A 196 3.44 1.98 22.02
C GLY A 196 4.76 1.54 21.37
N SER A 197 4.84 0.30 20.87
CA SER A 197 5.96 -0.15 20.03
C SER A 197 5.99 0.60 18.68
N ASP A 198 7.18 0.71 18.07
CA ASP A 198 7.31 1.29 16.72
C ASP A 198 6.63 0.35 15.70
N PRO A 199 5.57 0.80 14.98
CA PRO A 199 4.83 -0.02 14.02
C PRO A 199 5.69 -0.58 12.89
N PHE A 200 6.82 0.06 12.58
CA PHE A 200 7.76 -0.40 11.55
C PHE A 200 8.66 -1.55 12.02
N LEU A 201 8.73 -1.84 13.32
CA LEU A 201 9.48 -2.98 13.87
C LEU A 201 8.66 -4.28 13.87
N HIS A 202 7.37 -4.21 13.54
CA HIS A 202 6.53 -5.39 13.41
C HIS A 202 7.06 -6.32 12.30
N PRO A 203 7.08 -7.66 12.48
CA PRO A 203 7.57 -8.60 11.45
C PRO A 203 6.94 -8.39 10.07
N ASP A 204 5.61 -8.23 9.99
CA ASP A 204 4.93 -7.97 8.71
C ASP A 204 5.23 -6.59 8.11
N ALA A 205 5.54 -5.59 8.96
CA ALA A 205 5.98 -4.30 8.49
C ALA A 205 7.41 -4.39 7.94
N GLN A 206 8.30 -5.17 8.56
CA GLN A 206 9.69 -5.36 8.11
C GLN A 206 9.79 -6.11 6.77
N ARG A 207 8.77 -6.91 6.42
CA ARG A 207 8.66 -7.51 5.07
C ARG A 207 8.53 -6.44 3.98
N ARG A 208 7.93 -5.29 4.30
CA ARG A 208 7.52 -4.25 3.33
C ARG A 208 8.30 -2.94 3.45
N PHE A 209 8.77 -2.61 4.65
CA PHE A 209 9.51 -1.40 4.95
C PHE A 209 10.90 -1.75 5.43
N ARG A 210 11.91 -1.37 4.65
CA ARG A 210 13.30 -1.57 5.02
C ARG A 210 13.90 -0.24 5.46
N VAL A 211 14.59 -0.24 6.60
CA VAL A 211 15.37 0.91 7.08
C VAL A 211 16.70 0.93 6.32
N MET A 212 17.09 2.08 5.82
CA MET A 212 18.39 2.27 5.16
C MET A 212 19.29 3.07 6.09
N SER A 213 20.21 2.36 6.75
CA SER A 213 21.09 2.90 7.77
C SER A 213 22.25 3.71 7.17
N ASP A 214 22.67 3.33 5.97
CA ASP A 214 23.74 3.98 5.21
C ASP A 214 23.51 3.88 3.69
N MET A 215 24.42 4.49 2.93
CA MET A 215 24.35 4.52 1.46
C MET A 215 24.64 3.16 0.83
N ASP A 216 25.46 2.32 1.46
CA ASP A 216 25.79 1.00 0.90
C ASP A 216 24.59 0.06 1.01
N GLU A 217 23.84 0.14 2.10
CA GLU A 217 22.56 -0.56 2.29
C GLU A 217 21.53 -0.10 1.25
N LEU A 218 21.41 1.22 1.03
CA LEU A 218 20.53 1.76 0.00
C LEU A 218 20.95 1.29 -1.40
N ALA A 219 22.25 1.31 -1.72
CA ALA A 219 22.75 0.84 -3.01
C ALA A 219 22.39 -0.63 -3.26
N ARG A 220 22.65 -1.51 -2.30
CA ARG A 220 22.30 -2.93 -2.39
C ARG A 220 20.80 -3.14 -2.57
N ALA A 221 19.98 -2.37 -1.85
CA ALA A 221 18.53 -2.45 -1.97
C ALA A 221 18.00 -1.98 -3.34
N LEU A 222 18.72 -1.07 -4.01
CA LEU A 222 18.36 -0.56 -5.33
C LEU A 222 18.97 -1.37 -6.49
N GLU A 223 20.04 -2.14 -6.27
CA GLU A 223 20.68 -2.99 -7.29
C GLU A 223 19.88 -4.27 -7.58
N TYR A 224 19.20 -4.80 -6.56
CA TYR A 224 18.32 -5.97 -6.67
C TYR A 224 16.88 -5.60 -6.24
N PRO A 225 16.20 -4.74 -7.02
CA PRO A 225 14.86 -4.24 -6.69
C PRO A 225 13.77 -5.31 -6.73
#